data_AF-A0A7W1F176-F1
#
_entry.id   AF-A0A7W1F176-F1
#
_cell.length_a   1.000
_cell.length_b   1.000
_cell.length_c   1.000
_cell.angle_alpha   90.00
_cell.angle_beta   90.00
_cell.angle_gamma   90.00
#
_symmetry.space_group_name_H-M   'P 1'
#
loop_
_entity.id
_entity.type
_entity.pdbx_description
1 polymer ?
#
loop_
_entity_poly.entity_id
_entity_poly.type
_entity_poly.pdbx_seq_one_letter_code
_entity_poly.pdbx_strand_id
1 'polypeptide(L)'
;ALAAAGDPLRKLAASAGQSAIFNAVLDARAATGLLHRVRPGDIACTTRGAPFTVTAEDVDDVCRRAAPGTLDAFATGPLPGDARMQPEPAVLAEEHAWSAATGVDWSWFSGSAPLASPGERRPLLFVFKEPPRFEPGEPAWLEFALPSGAYATEVLDQLGVAIPADRRG
;
A
#
# COMPACT_ATOMS: atom_id res chain seq x y z
N ALA A 1 8.77 -27.47 0.39
CA ALA A 1 9.73 -26.67 -0.40
C ALA A 1 10.26 -25.46 0.39
N LEU A 2 9.42 -24.49 0.80
CA LEU A 2 9.85 -23.28 1.53
C LEU A 2 10.58 -23.55 2.86
N ALA A 3 10.15 -24.55 3.64
CA ALA A 3 10.84 -24.94 4.87
C ALA A 3 12.28 -25.42 4.65
N ALA A 4 12.60 -25.94 3.46
CA ALA A 4 13.93 -26.42 3.09
C ALA A 4 14.82 -25.32 2.48
N ALA A 5 14.24 -24.18 2.08
CA ALA A 5 14.92 -23.12 1.34
C ALA A 5 15.53 -22.01 2.23
N GLY A 6 15.45 -22.17 3.56
CA GLY A 6 16.05 -21.25 4.52
C GLY A 6 15.20 -20.01 4.84
N ASP A 7 15.63 -19.27 5.86
CA ASP A 7 14.96 -18.07 6.37
C ASP A 7 14.84 -16.92 5.35
N PRO A 8 15.87 -16.59 4.54
CA PRO A 8 15.80 -15.48 3.59
C PRO A 8 14.73 -15.67 2.51
N LEU A 9 14.62 -16.86 1.93
CA LEU A 9 13.62 -17.12 0.89
C LEU A 9 12.20 -17.10 1.45
N ARG A 10 12.00 -17.57 2.69
CA ARG A 10 10.69 -17.47 3.36
C ARG A 10 10.27 -16.03 3.58
N LYS A 11 11.17 -15.17 4.05
CA LYS A 11 10.90 -13.74 4.23
C LYS A 11 10.61 -13.05 2.90
N LEU A 12 11.36 -13.38 1.84
CA LEU A 12 11.12 -12.85 0.50
C LEU A 12 9.74 -13.29 -0.02
N ALA A 13 9.39 -14.57 0.11
CA ALA A 13 8.10 -15.10 -0.31
C ALA A 13 6.94 -14.48 0.49
N ALA A 14 7.12 -14.28 1.80
CA ALA A 14 6.15 -13.60 2.64
C ALA A 14 5.93 -12.16 2.17
N SER A 15 7.02 -11.41 1.99
CA SER A 15 6.96 -10.02 1.50
C SER A 15 6.31 -9.93 0.11
N ALA A 16 6.65 -10.83 -0.82
CA ALA A 16 6.06 -10.84 -2.15
C ALA A 16 4.55 -11.13 -2.12
N GLY A 17 4.12 -12.09 -1.30
CA GLY A 17 2.70 -12.42 -1.13
C GLY A 17 1.90 -11.28 -0.49
N GLN A 18 2.44 -10.65 0.55
CA GLN A 18 1.81 -9.47 1.17
C GLN A 18 1.74 -8.29 0.18
N SER A 19 2.80 -8.03 -0.58
CA SER A 19 2.81 -6.98 -1.60
C SER A 19 1.78 -7.24 -2.72
N ALA A 20 1.60 -8.49 -3.15
CA ALA A 20 0.59 -8.83 -4.16
C ALA A 20 -0.83 -8.51 -3.66
N ILE A 21 -1.13 -8.83 -2.40
CA ILE A 21 -2.42 -8.52 -1.76
C ILE A 21 -2.60 -7.00 -1.63
N PHE A 22 -1.59 -6.30 -1.14
CA PHE A 22 -1.61 -4.84 -0.99
C PHE A 22 -1.86 -4.15 -2.34
N ASN A 23 -1.14 -4.54 -3.39
CA ASN A 23 -1.28 -3.98 -4.73
C ASN A 23 -2.69 -4.22 -5.29
N ALA A 24 -3.25 -5.41 -5.12
CA ALA A 24 -4.62 -5.69 -5.57
C ALA A 24 -5.67 -4.81 -4.88
N VAL A 25 -5.50 -4.54 -3.58
CA VAL A 25 -6.38 -3.63 -2.83
C VAL A 25 -6.18 -2.18 -3.29
N LEU A 26 -4.94 -1.76 -3.51
CA LEU A 26 -4.60 -0.43 -4.06
C LEU A 26 -5.30 -0.21 -5.41
N ASP A 27 -5.14 -1.15 -6.33
CA ASP A 27 -5.72 -1.10 -7.69
C ASP A 27 -7.25 -1.03 -7.64
N ALA A 28 -7.88 -1.87 -6.80
CA ALA A 28 -9.32 -1.88 -6.66
C ALA A 28 -9.87 -0.57 -6.06
N ARG A 29 -9.18 0.02 -5.07
CA ARG A 29 -9.56 1.33 -4.53
C ARG A 29 -9.34 2.44 -5.54
N ALA A 30 -8.29 2.39 -6.34
CA ALA A 30 -8.08 3.34 -7.43
C ALA A 30 -9.20 3.26 -8.47
N ALA A 31 -9.54 2.05 -8.92
CA ALA A 31 -10.59 1.81 -9.91
C ALA A 31 -12.00 2.24 -9.44
N THR A 32 -12.23 2.24 -8.13
CA THR A 32 -13.51 2.64 -7.51
C THR A 32 -13.54 4.09 -7.03
N GLY A 33 -12.48 4.88 -7.27
CA GLY A 33 -12.39 6.28 -6.86
C GLY A 33 -12.22 6.48 -5.35
N LEU A 34 -11.76 5.46 -4.64
CA LEU A 34 -11.54 5.44 -3.18
C LEU A 34 -10.10 5.72 -2.77
N LEU A 35 -9.24 6.14 -3.70
CA LEU A 35 -7.82 6.37 -3.42
C LEU A 35 -7.59 7.56 -2.47
N HIS A 36 -8.35 8.64 -2.66
CA HIS A 36 -8.32 9.86 -1.83
C HIS A 36 -9.52 9.96 -0.88
N ARG A 37 -10.23 8.85 -0.65
CA ARG A 37 -11.45 8.84 0.15
C ARG A 37 -11.43 7.67 1.11
N VAL A 38 -11.91 7.93 2.33
CA VAL A 38 -12.17 6.89 3.32
C VAL A 38 -13.68 6.76 3.54
N ARG A 39 -14.10 5.62 4.07
CA ARG A 39 -15.47 5.33 4.51
C ARG A 39 -15.44 4.97 5.99
N PRO A 40 -16.57 5.08 6.71
CA PRO A 40 -16.66 4.52 8.06
C PRO A 40 -16.24 3.04 8.04
N GLY A 41 -15.44 2.65 9.02
CA GLY A 41 -14.86 1.32 9.14
C GLY A 41 -13.56 1.08 8.36
N ASP A 42 -13.14 1.99 7.47
CA ASP A 42 -11.80 1.93 6.88
C ASP A 42 -10.72 2.15 7.97
N ILE A 43 -9.52 1.62 7.75
CA ILE A 43 -8.34 2.04 8.50
C ILE A 43 -7.63 3.14 7.71
N ALA A 44 -7.47 4.29 8.34
CA ALA A 44 -6.68 5.40 7.83
C ALA A 44 -5.42 5.62 8.66
N CYS A 45 -4.48 6.42 8.15
CA CYS A 45 -3.34 6.88 8.91
C CYS A 45 -3.05 8.34 8.58
N THR A 46 -2.30 9.01 9.47
CA THR A 46 -1.78 10.36 9.19
C THR A 46 -0.40 10.28 8.51
N THR A 47 0.17 11.43 8.12
CA THR A 47 1.57 11.54 7.65
C THR A 47 2.61 11.00 8.65
N ARG A 48 2.25 10.88 9.93
CA ARG A 48 3.08 10.26 10.98
C ARG A 48 2.97 8.73 11.03
N GLY A 49 2.11 8.12 10.21
CA GLY A 49 2.01 6.67 10.03
C GLY A 49 1.18 5.91 11.07
N ALA A 50 0.70 6.57 12.13
CA ALA A 50 -0.15 5.90 13.14
C ALA A 50 -1.53 5.54 12.53
N PRO A 51 -1.93 4.25 12.50
CA PRO A 51 -3.21 3.83 11.96
C PRO A 51 -4.35 4.04 12.96
N PHE A 52 -5.54 4.32 12.45
CA PHE A 52 -6.78 4.50 13.22
C PHE A 52 -8.01 4.09 12.40
N THR A 53 -9.06 3.65 13.08
CA THR A 53 -10.36 3.35 12.45
C THR A 53 -11.12 4.65 12.19
N VAL A 54 -11.63 4.80 10.98
CA VAL A 54 -12.50 5.92 10.61
C VAL A 54 -13.92 5.64 11.09
N THR A 55 -14.54 6.59 11.79
CA THR A 55 -15.91 6.47 12.30
C THR A 55 -16.89 7.28 11.45
N ALA A 56 -18.19 7.14 11.71
CA ALA A 56 -19.20 7.94 11.02
C ALA A 56 -19.09 9.44 11.38
N GLU A 57 -18.59 9.76 12.57
CA GLU A 57 -18.46 11.13 13.06
C GLU A 57 -17.25 11.86 12.47
N ASP A 58 -16.15 11.16 12.17
CA ASP A 58 -14.91 11.78 11.70
C ASP A 58 -14.66 11.63 10.19
N VAL A 59 -15.42 10.79 9.48
CA VAL A 59 -15.20 10.48 8.05
C VAL A 59 -15.07 11.71 7.17
N ASP A 60 -15.85 12.76 7.42
CA ASP A 60 -15.81 14.00 6.63
C ASP A 60 -14.52 14.79 6.86
N ASP A 61 -14.02 14.85 8.11
CA ASP A 61 -12.72 15.46 8.41
C ASP A 61 -11.58 14.67 7.77
N VAL A 62 -11.62 13.34 7.90
CA VAL A 62 -10.58 12.47 7.35
C VAL A 62 -10.58 12.55 5.82
N CYS A 63 -11.74 12.57 5.17
CA CYS A 63 -11.85 12.77 3.72
C CYS A 63 -11.32 14.14 3.28
N ARG A 64 -11.62 15.21 4.01
CA ARG A 64 -11.06 16.54 3.73
C ARG A 64 -9.54 16.52 3.80
N ARG A 65 -8.96 15.81 4.78
CA ARG A 65 -7.50 15.69 4.95
C ARG A 65 -6.86 14.77 3.93
N ALA A 66 -7.59 13.77 3.42
CA ALA A 66 -7.14 12.86 2.36
C ALA A 66 -7.26 13.45 0.94
N ALA A 67 -7.98 14.57 0.80
CA ALA A 67 -8.21 15.20 -0.49
C ALA A 67 -6.90 15.60 -1.20
N PRO A 68 -6.87 15.53 -2.54
CA PRO A 68 -5.76 16.08 -3.32
C PRO A 68 -5.49 17.54 -2.95
N GLY A 69 -4.21 17.88 -2.77
CA GLY A 69 -3.76 19.21 -2.33
C GLY A 69 -3.63 19.37 -0.81
N THR A 70 -4.24 18.49 0.00
CA THR A 70 -4.01 18.44 1.45
C THR A 70 -3.13 17.26 1.83
N LEU A 71 -3.55 16.03 1.52
CA LEU A 71 -2.78 14.79 1.73
C LEU A 71 -2.17 14.66 3.15
N ASP A 72 -2.94 14.99 4.18
CA ASP A 72 -2.56 14.87 5.61
C ASP A 72 -3.11 13.61 6.29
N ALA A 73 -3.92 12.85 5.56
CA ALA A 73 -4.44 11.55 5.94
C ALA A 73 -4.53 10.64 4.70
N PHE A 74 -4.42 9.33 4.91
CA PHE A 74 -4.40 8.35 3.83
C PHE A 74 -5.23 7.14 4.21
N ALA A 75 -5.99 6.61 3.25
CA ALA A 75 -6.48 5.24 3.35
C ALA A 75 -5.28 4.29 3.39
N THR A 76 -5.44 3.16 4.07
CA THR A 76 -4.41 2.12 4.16
C THR A 76 -4.84 0.84 3.46
N GLY A 77 -3.88 0.05 2.99
CA GLY A 77 -4.06 -1.31 2.51
C GLY A 77 -3.50 -2.35 3.49
N PRO A 78 -3.94 -3.60 3.38
CA PRO A 78 -3.52 -4.68 4.25
C PRO A 78 -2.14 -5.24 3.85
N LEU A 79 -1.30 -5.49 4.83
CA LEU A 79 -0.22 -6.48 4.75
C LEU A 79 -0.58 -7.60 5.74
N PRO A 80 -1.16 -8.73 5.27
CA PRO A 80 -1.69 -9.75 6.15
C PRO A 80 -0.63 -10.34 7.08
N GLY A 81 -1.04 -10.68 8.29
CA GLY A 81 -0.18 -11.25 9.32
C GLY A 81 -0.91 -11.36 10.65
N ASP A 82 -0.16 -11.46 11.74
CA ASP A 82 -0.71 -11.51 13.10
C ASP A 82 -1.22 -10.15 13.63
N ALA A 83 -1.13 -9.10 12.82
CA ALA A 83 -1.36 -7.72 13.21
C ALA A 83 -2.80 -7.42 13.66
N ARG A 84 -2.90 -6.44 14.56
CA ARG A 84 -4.03 -6.25 15.46
C ARG A 84 -5.09 -5.25 15.02
N MET A 85 -4.81 -4.37 14.05
CA MET A 85 -5.79 -3.38 13.60
C MET A 85 -6.43 -3.85 12.29
N GLN A 86 -7.64 -4.37 12.42
CA GLN A 86 -8.48 -4.76 11.30
C GLN A 86 -9.51 -3.66 11.04
N PRO A 87 -9.85 -3.41 9.77
CA PRO A 87 -11.00 -2.57 9.46
C PRO A 87 -12.29 -3.27 9.92
N GLU A 88 -13.42 -2.57 9.79
CA GLU A 88 -14.71 -3.19 10.07
C GLU A 88 -15.00 -4.37 9.13
N PRO A 89 -15.84 -5.34 9.54
CA PRO A 89 -16.05 -6.59 8.79
C PRO A 89 -16.43 -6.41 7.32
N ALA A 90 -17.21 -5.35 6.99
CA ALA A 90 -17.59 -5.07 5.60
C ALA A 90 -16.38 -4.67 4.74
N VAL A 91 -15.51 -3.81 5.27
CA VAL A 91 -14.28 -3.38 4.58
C VAL A 91 -13.29 -4.54 4.49
N LEU A 92 -13.16 -5.35 5.55
CA LEU A 92 -12.32 -6.55 5.52
C LEU A 92 -12.77 -7.54 4.42
N ALA A 93 -14.08 -7.76 4.30
CA ALA A 93 -14.64 -8.63 3.26
C ALA A 93 -14.34 -8.11 1.85
N GLU A 94 -14.39 -6.78 1.63
CA GLU A 94 -14.00 -6.16 0.37
C GLU A 94 -12.50 -6.36 0.08
N GLU A 95 -11.62 -6.16 1.07
CA GLU A 95 -10.18 -6.37 0.90
C GLU A 95 -9.84 -7.82 0.51
N HIS A 96 -10.55 -8.80 1.10
CA HIS A 96 -10.45 -10.20 0.69
C HIS A 96 -10.96 -10.41 -0.75
N ALA A 97 -12.09 -9.82 -1.11
CA ALA A 97 -12.67 -9.96 -2.44
C ALA A 97 -11.75 -9.36 -3.53
N TRP A 98 -11.18 -8.18 -3.29
CA TRP A 98 -10.26 -7.52 -4.22
C TRP A 98 -8.95 -8.28 -4.40
N SER A 99 -8.43 -8.88 -3.33
CA SER A 99 -7.17 -9.64 -3.39
C SER A 99 -7.33 -11.10 -3.82
N ALA A 100 -8.56 -11.61 -3.97
CA ALA A 100 -8.82 -13.01 -4.30
C ALA A 100 -8.15 -13.48 -5.61
N ALA A 101 -8.08 -12.62 -6.63
CA ALA A 101 -7.48 -12.94 -7.92
C ALA A 101 -5.96 -13.16 -7.87
N THR A 102 -5.29 -12.74 -6.78
CA THR A 102 -3.86 -12.99 -6.57
C THR A 102 -3.55 -14.47 -6.30
N GLY A 103 -4.55 -15.25 -5.85
CA GLY A 103 -4.38 -16.63 -5.40
C GLY A 103 -3.60 -16.77 -4.09
N VAL A 104 -3.28 -15.66 -3.41
CA VAL A 104 -2.57 -15.64 -2.14
C VAL A 104 -3.58 -15.66 -0.99
N ASP A 105 -3.58 -16.74 -0.22
CA ASP A 105 -4.45 -16.88 0.95
C ASP A 105 -3.86 -16.13 2.14
N TRP A 106 -4.67 -15.30 2.79
CA TRP A 106 -4.27 -14.48 3.93
C TRP A 106 -3.87 -15.34 5.15
N SER A 107 -4.41 -16.55 5.28
CA SER A 107 -4.07 -17.47 6.38
C SER A 107 -2.60 -17.91 6.36
N TRP A 108 -1.93 -17.81 5.21
CA TRP A 108 -0.51 -18.16 5.08
C TRP A 108 0.43 -17.28 5.90
N PHE A 109 -0.04 -16.11 6.33
CA PHE A 109 0.75 -15.12 7.06
C PHE A 109 0.50 -15.12 8.58
N SER A 110 -0.38 -15.98 9.09
CA SER A 110 -0.78 -15.99 10.50
C SER A 110 -0.27 -17.18 11.30
N GLY A 111 -0.06 -16.99 12.59
CA GLY A 111 0.26 -18.04 13.56
C GLY A 111 1.53 -18.82 13.21
N SER A 112 1.42 -20.14 13.12
CA SER A 112 2.55 -21.02 12.80
C SER A 112 2.72 -21.29 11.30
N ALA A 113 2.03 -20.53 10.43
CA ALA A 113 2.11 -20.71 8.99
C ALA A 113 3.54 -20.45 8.45
N PRO A 114 3.92 -21.05 7.31
CA PRO A 114 5.28 -20.92 6.78
C PRO A 114 5.72 -19.51 6.41
N LEU A 115 4.76 -18.61 6.16
CA LEU A 115 4.98 -17.20 5.83
C LEU A 115 4.52 -16.27 6.96
N ALA A 116 4.40 -16.80 8.19
CA ALA A 116 4.00 -16.05 9.38
C ALA A 116 4.74 -14.72 9.44
N SER A 117 3.96 -13.65 9.52
CA SER A 117 4.44 -12.28 9.45
C SER A 117 3.73 -11.44 10.51
N PRO A 118 4.38 -10.41 11.07
CA PRO A 118 3.73 -9.52 12.03
C PRO A 118 2.47 -8.88 11.47
N GLY A 119 2.43 -8.62 10.14
CA GLY A 119 1.37 -7.89 9.47
C GLY A 119 1.40 -6.39 9.80
N GLU A 120 0.76 -5.57 8.98
CA GLU A 120 0.61 -4.14 9.22
C GLU A 120 -0.46 -3.51 8.32
N ARG A 121 -0.75 -2.22 8.55
CA ARG A 121 -1.54 -1.37 7.66
C ARG A 121 -0.60 -0.39 6.99
N ARG A 122 -0.53 -0.43 5.67
CA ARG A 122 0.38 0.39 4.88
C ARG A 122 -0.40 1.52 4.20
N PRO A 123 0.06 2.78 4.23
CA PRO A 123 -0.58 3.86 3.48
C PRO A 123 -0.63 3.51 1.98
N LEU A 124 -1.78 3.76 1.34
CA LEU A 124 -1.95 3.53 -0.11
C LEU A 124 -1.27 4.60 -0.97
N LEU A 125 -1.05 5.77 -0.37
CA LEU A 125 -0.40 6.91 -1.01
C LEU A 125 0.77 7.36 -0.14
N PHE A 126 1.76 7.93 -0.79
CA PHE A 126 2.83 8.67 -0.14
C PHE A 126 2.94 10.06 -0.76
N VAL A 127 3.42 11.00 0.04
CA VAL A 127 3.79 12.33 -0.43
C VAL A 127 5.30 12.39 -0.64
N PHE A 128 5.74 13.18 -1.62
CA PHE A 128 7.15 13.52 -1.73
C PHE A 128 7.61 14.23 -0.45
N LYS A 129 8.81 13.89 0.03
CA LYS A 129 9.42 14.57 1.19
C LYS A 129 9.72 16.03 0.90
N GLU A 130 10.02 16.33 -0.37
CA GLU A 130 10.30 17.66 -0.89
C GLU A 130 9.61 17.81 -2.25
N PRO A 131 9.22 19.04 -2.65
CA PRO A 131 8.64 19.26 -3.98
C PRO A 131 9.58 18.75 -5.08
N PRO A 132 9.09 17.91 -6.01
CA PRO A 132 9.91 17.40 -7.10
C PRO A 132 10.39 18.54 -8.00
N ARG A 133 11.61 18.41 -8.54
CA ARG A 133 12.21 19.37 -9.48
C ARG A 133 12.39 18.71 -10.83
N PHE A 134 12.01 19.42 -11.89
CA PHE A 134 12.16 18.95 -13.25
C PHE A 134 12.96 19.96 -14.06
N GLU A 135 14.06 19.52 -14.64
CA GLU A 135 14.88 20.29 -15.57
C GLU A 135 14.71 19.69 -16.98
N PRO A 136 14.02 20.40 -17.90
CA PRO A 136 13.81 19.91 -19.25
C PRO A 136 15.12 19.90 -20.05
N GLY A 137 15.30 18.91 -20.93
CA GLY A 137 16.49 18.78 -21.77
C GLY A 137 16.61 17.42 -22.45
N GLU A 138 17.75 17.17 -23.09
CA GLU A 138 18.16 15.87 -23.65
C GLU A 138 19.59 15.53 -23.16
N PRO A 139 19.74 14.86 -22.01
CA PRO A 139 18.68 14.28 -21.16
C PRO A 139 17.95 15.32 -20.29
N ALA A 140 16.70 15.04 -19.95
CA ALA A 140 15.96 15.74 -18.91
C ALA A 140 16.30 15.17 -17.53
N TRP A 141 16.20 16.01 -16.49
CA TRP A 141 16.47 15.61 -15.11
C TRP A 141 15.21 15.74 -14.26
N LEU A 142 14.96 14.72 -13.43
CA LEU A 142 13.88 14.69 -12.47
C LEU A 142 14.46 14.32 -11.10
N GLU A 143 14.30 15.21 -10.14
CA GLU A 143 14.76 15.04 -8.76
C GLU A 143 13.56 15.00 -7.82
N PHE A 144 13.51 14.00 -6.94
CA PHE A 144 12.50 13.89 -5.91
C PHE A 144 13.00 13.04 -4.73
N ALA A 145 12.43 13.29 -3.55
CA ALA A 145 12.75 12.55 -2.33
C ALA A 145 11.53 11.74 -1.87
N LEU A 146 11.71 10.43 -1.67
CA LEU A 146 10.65 9.49 -1.27
C LEU A 146 10.84 8.99 0.17
N PRO A 147 9.74 8.62 0.86
CA PRO A 147 9.84 7.85 2.11
C PRO A 147 10.45 6.46 1.87
N SER A 148 10.97 5.86 2.95
CA SER A 148 11.46 4.49 2.89
C SER A 148 10.36 3.52 2.45
N GLY A 149 10.71 2.58 1.57
CA GLY A 149 9.77 1.58 1.05
C GLY A 149 8.94 2.06 -0.15
N ALA A 150 8.99 3.34 -0.51
CA ALA A 150 8.47 3.82 -1.80
C ALA A 150 9.50 3.59 -2.91
N TYR A 151 9.02 3.31 -4.11
CA TYR A 151 9.86 2.97 -5.26
C TYR A 151 9.85 4.12 -6.27
N ALA A 152 11.03 4.51 -6.75
CA ALA A 152 11.16 5.54 -7.78
C ALA A 152 10.51 5.11 -9.11
N THR A 153 10.45 3.80 -9.37
CA THR A 153 9.79 3.24 -10.56
C THR A 153 8.30 3.57 -10.62
N GLU A 154 7.61 3.64 -9.47
CA GLU A 154 6.19 4.01 -9.42
C GLU A 154 5.95 5.47 -9.82
N VAL A 155 6.87 6.36 -9.44
CA VAL A 155 6.80 7.78 -9.86
C VAL A 155 6.99 7.88 -11.38
N LEU A 156 7.94 7.14 -11.93
CA LEU A 156 8.20 7.12 -13.37
C LEU A 156 7.03 6.53 -14.16
N ASP A 157 6.41 5.45 -13.66
CA ASP A 157 5.24 4.84 -14.27
C ASP A 157 4.05 5.81 -14.29
N GLN A 158 3.79 6.52 -13.18
CA GLN A 158 2.75 7.57 -13.13
C GLN A 158 3.02 8.74 -14.08
N LEU A 159 4.29 9.02 -14.40
CA LEU A 159 4.68 10.01 -15.41
C LEU A 159 4.61 9.47 -16.85
N GLY A 160 4.27 8.19 -17.04
CA GLY A 160 4.23 7.53 -18.34
C GLY A 160 5.62 7.26 -18.93
N VAL A 161 6.66 7.23 -18.10
CA VAL A 161 8.03 6.95 -18.54
C VAL A 161 8.19 5.45 -18.78
N ALA A 162 8.38 5.08 -20.04
CA ALA A 162 8.65 3.69 -20.40
C ALA A 162 10.03 3.25 -19.91
N ILE A 163 10.07 2.45 -18.83
CA ILE A 163 11.31 1.82 -18.37
C ILE A 163 11.58 0.57 -19.22
N PRO A 164 12.76 0.50 -19.91
CA PRO A 164 13.18 -0.68 -20.67
C PRO A 164 13.14 -1.96 -19.83
N ALA A 165 12.73 -3.08 -20.45
CA ALA A 165 12.49 -4.33 -19.74
C ALA A 165 13.74 -4.90 -19.04
N ASP A 166 14.94 -4.61 -19.56
CA ASP A 166 16.23 -5.00 -18.99
C ASP A 166 16.62 -4.21 -17.73
N ARG A 167 15.85 -3.18 -17.38
CA ARG A 167 16.09 -2.30 -16.21
C ARG A 167 14.92 -2.29 -15.22
N ARG A 168 13.91 -3.13 -15.41
CA ARG A 168 12.86 -3.36 -14.41
C ARG A 168 13.44 -4.30 -13.35
N GLY A 169 13.62 -3.78 -12.14
CA GLY A 169 14.13 -4.53 -10.99
C GLY A 169 13.13 -5.54 -10.44
#